data_AF-A0A7X1GC71-F1
#
_entry.id   AF-A0A7X1GC71-F1
#
_cell.length_a   1.000
_cell.length_b   1.000
_cell.length_c   1.000
_cell.angle_alpha   90.00
_cell.angle_beta   90.00
_cell.angle_gamma   90.00
#
_symmetry.space_group_name_H-M   'P 1'
#
loop_
_entity.id
_entity.type
_entity.pdbx_description
1 polymer ?
#
loop_
_entity_poly.entity_id
_entity_poly.type
_entity_poly.pdbx_seq_one_letter_code
_entity_poly.pdbx_strand_id
1 'polypeptide(L)'
;MLEIFRAFFTAYWYVIIPVVFTTLMAIPVIVYWSSFKYWWMNLRIRMPGFGRIRHWVKNPGEKEKASETNLKPLGFLSSERELCGFYEAYYRQHQPSEAAFRRNQDYLGKIHEDGRREKGIGLWTLIVVLMLIEATAFGFALAPFALTLATPNTALAGAFAIGLVISIIGLFLSEFAGRALYKNRVVDHIMSYENLRRSGAGGDMMSTAVITLDNTNIDDADAQYQQMLNRVKVDKDGDKPAKRYTMLIGYGIFILGLAIAAFWVRTETLNAQETDLIANPPAVSQSADDFPANDGVPLPDDMQALSDNAAGKSAQDQIDALHRASLVTFAVLSGLFIFIQASSTYLAFIFGFAGTHSRKAWELTHKFSSANDYMRYHANKARCVANDAQASLGTLQGLQLKVFRVSGTDQEKLRSDLLNRTFESYIHQEDEKAATKEKTDAKKETDKQNRQVIVDYMSKIVKELKAAIDAGDDDKINDLIARANPRFEQINDNDPELSDYKKSFAALKIFYVAPAPAPVAAPAPAPAPVVAQVVAATVEAAPAPEPAPAPVAAPAPAAPAPSATGFDHNAFGDLTAFDEDDIDYVANKKGVDAATIRRARKLQMLDKQEV
;
A
#
# COMPACT_ATOMS: atom_id res chain seq x y z
N MET A 1 39.06 39.33 -20.04
CA MET A 1 38.19 39.71 -18.89
C MET A 1 36.71 39.50 -19.23
N LEU A 2 36.14 40.20 -20.22
CA LEU A 2 34.73 40.06 -20.64
C LEU A 2 34.33 38.63 -21.06
N GLU A 3 35.23 37.90 -21.72
CA GLU A 3 35.02 36.48 -22.06
C GLU A 3 35.07 35.53 -20.86
N ILE A 4 35.90 35.82 -19.85
CA ILE A 4 36.00 35.03 -18.63
C ILE A 4 34.73 35.20 -17.79
N PHE A 5 34.19 36.42 -17.73
CA PHE A 5 32.89 36.69 -17.10
C PHE A 5 31.75 35.99 -17.84
N ARG A 6 31.69 36.07 -19.18
CA ARG A 6 30.70 35.32 -19.97
C ARG A 6 30.81 33.81 -19.77
N ALA A 7 32.02 33.26 -19.75
CA ALA A 7 32.28 31.84 -19.54
C ALA A 7 31.88 31.37 -18.13
N PHE A 8 32.10 32.19 -17.10
CA PHE A 8 31.66 31.92 -15.74
C PHE A 8 30.12 31.94 -15.62
N PHE A 9 29.46 32.85 -16.34
CA PHE A 9 28.01 32.93 -16.39
C PHE A 9 27.34 31.77 -17.12
N THR A 10 27.88 31.35 -18.27
CA THR A 10 27.41 30.12 -18.93
C THR A 10 27.71 28.90 -18.08
N ALA A 11 28.85 28.86 -17.39
CA ALA A 11 29.20 27.80 -16.43
C ALA A 11 28.19 27.67 -15.28
N TYR A 12 27.67 28.77 -14.77
CA TYR A 12 26.69 28.76 -13.68
C TYR A 12 25.31 28.23 -14.11
N TRP A 13 24.84 28.59 -15.32
CA TRP A 13 23.64 28.00 -15.89
C TRP A 13 23.79 26.49 -16.15
N TYR A 14 25.02 26.00 -16.41
CA TYR A 14 25.31 24.55 -16.46
C TYR A 14 25.22 23.85 -15.10
N VAL A 15 25.05 24.56 -13.97
CA VAL A 15 24.81 23.95 -12.65
C VAL A 15 23.34 24.07 -12.25
N ILE A 16 22.73 25.26 -12.37
CA ILE A 16 21.32 25.43 -12.01
C ILE A 16 20.41 24.59 -12.89
N ILE A 17 20.58 24.65 -14.22
CA ILE A 17 19.65 23.98 -15.15
C ILE A 17 19.65 22.48 -14.87
N PRO A 18 20.81 21.80 -14.74
CA PRO A 18 20.81 20.41 -14.33
C PRO A 18 20.23 20.16 -12.95
N VAL A 19 20.43 21.01 -11.95
CA VAL A 19 19.84 20.81 -10.61
C VAL A 19 18.31 20.92 -10.65
N VAL A 20 17.77 21.94 -11.31
CA VAL A 20 16.31 22.10 -11.47
C VAL A 20 15.76 20.96 -12.34
N PHE A 21 16.42 20.65 -13.45
CA PHE A 21 16.01 19.57 -14.34
C PHE A 21 16.07 18.19 -13.67
N THR A 22 17.10 17.90 -12.88
CA THR A 22 17.20 16.65 -12.10
C THR A 22 16.15 16.58 -11.01
N THR A 23 15.86 17.69 -10.33
CA THR A 23 14.77 17.77 -9.35
C THR A 23 13.42 17.49 -10.01
N LEU A 24 13.16 18.10 -11.18
CA LEU A 24 11.95 17.86 -11.95
C LEU A 24 11.87 16.43 -12.52
N MET A 25 12.99 15.86 -12.98
CA MET A 25 13.08 14.48 -13.46
C MET A 25 12.98 13.44 -12.33
N ALA A 26 13.33 13.80 -11.10
CA ALA A 26 13.12 12.95 -9.94
C ALA A 26 11.63 12.78 -9.61
N ILE A 27 10.78 13.77 -9.94
CA ILE A 27 9.32 13.71 -9.66
C ILE A 27 8.66 12.48 -10.29
N PRO A 28 8.73 12.24 -11.62
CA PRO A 28 8.11 11.05 -12.22
C PRO A 28 8.73 9.75 -11.68
N VAL A 29 10.02 9.74 -11.34
CA VAL A 29 10.67 8.56 -10.75
C VAL A 29 10.11 8.25 -9.35
N ILE A 30 9.91 9.28 -8.52
CA ILE A 30 9.34 9.12 -7.17
C ILE A 30 7.86 8.74 -7.25
N VAL A 31 7.09 9.37 -8.15
CA VAL A 31 5.65 9.12 -8.30
C VAL A 31 5.38 7.74 -8.90
N TYR A 32 6.17 7.31 -9.90
CA TYR A 32 6.02 6.01 -10.56
C TYR A 32 7.08 5.00 -10.12
N TRP A 33 7.52 5.08 -8.87
CA TRP A 33 8.63 4.27 -8.34
C TRP A 33 8.43 2.77 -8.56
N SER A 34 7.21 2.26 -8.38
CA SER A 34 6.87 0.84 -8.61
C SER A 34 7.13 0.40 -10.05
N SER A 35 6.64 1.19 -11.03
CA SER A 35 6.88 0.97 -12.46
C SER A 35 8.35 1.14 -12.84
N PHE A 36 9.02 2.16 -12.30
CA PHE A 36 10.44 2.41 -12.56
C PHE A 36 11.32 1.27 -12.04
N LYS A 37 11.04 0.75 -10.84
CA LYS A 37 11.78 -0.39 -10.26
C LYS A 37 11.68 -1.64 -11.15
N TYR A 38 10.49 -1.92 -11.69
CA TYR A 38 10.29 -3.03 -12.63
C TYR A 38 11.03 -2.81 -13.95
N TRP A 39 10.91 -1.62 -14.54
CA TRP A 39 11.62 -1.26 -15.77
C TRP A 39 13.15 -1.35 -15.59
N TRP A 40 13.67 -0.83 -14.49
CA TRP A 40 15.09 -0.85 -14.16
C TRP A 40 15.63 -2.27 -13.93
N MET A 41 14.83 -3.13 -13.30
CA MET A 41 15.13 -4.56 -13.19
C MET A 41 15.23 -5.20 -14.58
N ASN A 42 14.23 -5.01 -15.43
CA ASN A 42 14.22 -5.54 -16.80
C ASN A 42 15.44 -5.05 -17.59
N LEU A 43 15.78 -3.77 -17.47
CA LEU A 43 16.99 -3.20 -18.08
C LEU A 43 18.24 -3.91 -17.58
N ARG A 44 18.46 -4.00 -16.26
CA ARG A 44 19.64 -4.67 -15.68
C ARG A 44 19.76 -6.15 -16.06
N ILE A 45 18.63 -6.85 -16.24
CA ILE A 45 18.63 -8.26 -16.64
C ILE A 45 19.00 -8.40 -18.12
N ARG A 46 18.40 -7.59 -19.00
CA ARG A 46 18.46 -7.76 -20.47
C ARG A 46 19.61 -7.01 -21.15
N MET A 47 20.33 -6.14 -20.45
CA MET A 47 21.41 -5.35 -21.04
C MET A 47 22.56 -6.23 -21.60
N PRO A 48 22.98 -6.04 -22.87
CA PRO A 48 23.91 -6.96 -23.52
C PRO A 48 25.36 -6.89 -22.98
N GLY A 49 25.79 -5.72 -22.50
CA GLY A 49 27.18 -5.50 -22.04
C GLY A 49 27.48 -6.07 -20.65
N PHE A 50 26.70 -5.64 -19.66
CA PHE A 50 26.88 -5.94 -18.22
C PHE A 50 25.65 -6.60 -17.58
N GLY A 51 24.70 -7.08 -18.38
CA GLY A 51 23.47 -7.66 -17.87
C GLY A 51 23.69 -9.01 -17.20
N ARG A 52 22.81 -9.34 -16.24
CA ARG A 52 22.90 -10.57 -15.45
C ARG A 52 22.78 -11.84 -16.28
N ILE A 53 22.01 -11.82 -17.37
CA ILE A 53 21.89 -12.99 -18.27
C ILE A 53 23.26 -13.45 -18.76
N ARG A 54 24.16 -12.54 -19.14
CA ARG A 54 25.49 -12.91 -19.63
C ARG A 54 26.35 -13.56 -18.54
N HIS A 55 26.22 -13.09 -17.30
CA HIS A 55 26.88 -13.70 -16.15
C HIS A 55 26.34 -15.13 -15.90
N TRP A 56 25.02 -15.28 -15.89
CA TRP A 56 24.34 -16.57 -15.70
C TRP A 56 24.52 -17.57 -16.84
N VAL A 57 24.80 -17.11 -18.06
CA VAL A 57 25.21 -17.98 -19.17
C VAL A 57 26.58 -18.59 -18.92
N LYS A 58 27.52 -17.84 -18.32
CA LYS A 58 28.85 -18.35 -17.96
C LYS A 58 28.82 -19.22 -16.71
N ASN A 59 27.99 -18.85 -15.74
CA ASN A 59 27.86 -19.49 -14.43
C ASN A 59 26.40 -19.97 -14.22
N PRO A 60 25.98 -21.07 -14.86
CA PRO A 60 24.61 -21.58 -14.77
C PRO A 60 24.25 -22.13 -13.36
N GLY A 61 25.26 -22.53 -12.58
CA GLY A 61 25.07 -23.25 -11.32
C GLY A 61 24.63 -24.70 -11.49
N GLU A 62 24.24 -25.34 -10.39
CA GLU A 62 23.75 -26.72 -10.39
C GLU A 62 22.25 -26.83 -10.72
N LYS A 63 21.84 -27.99 -11.23
CA LYS A 63 20.42 -28.33 -11.37
C LYS A 63 19.81 -28.63 -10.01
N GLU A 64 18.53 -28.28 -9.85
CA GLU A 64 17.75 -28.61 -8.66
C GLU A 64 17.74 -30.11 -8.37
N LYS A 65 17.99 -30.46 -7.10
CA LYS A 65 17.90 -31.83 -6.58
C LYS A 65 16.64 -31.96 -5.73
N ALA A 66 16.17 -33.19 -5.56
CA ALA A 66 15.01 -33.46 -4.72
C ALA A 66 15.31 -33.06 -3.27
N SER A 67 14.33 -32.45 -2.61
CA SER A 67 14.40 -31.97 -1.23
C SER A 67 13.15 -32.43 -0.48
N GLU A 68 13.17 -32.42 0.85
CA GLU A 68 12.00 -32.70 1.69
C GLU A 68 10.77 -31.85 1.31
N THR A 69 11.01 -30.62 0.83
CA THR A 69 9.98 -29.68 0.39
C THR A 69 9.64 -29.78 -1.10
N ASN A 70 10.45 -30.47 -1.90
CA ASN A 70 10.28 -30.61 -3.33
C ASN A 70 10.69 -32.02 -3.80
N LEU A 71 9.72 -32.93 -3.73
CA LEU A 71 9.93 -34.36 -4.02
C LEU A 71 10.21 -34.65 -5.50
N LYS A 72 9.75 -33.78 -6.42
CA LYS A 72 9.88 -33.96 -7.88
C LYS A 72 10.35 -32.65 -8.53
N PRO A 73 11.66 -32.34 -8.47
CA PRO A 73 12.16 -31.11 -9.05
C PRO A 73 12.13 -31.14 -10.58
N LEU A 74 11.74 -30.03 -11.19
CA LEU A 74 11.73 -29.83 -12.66
C LEU A 74 13.14 -29.62 -13.26
N GLY A 75 14.20 -29.68 -12.45
CA GLY A 75 15.58 -29.59 -12.92
C GLY A 75 16.01 -28.18 -13.34
N PHE A 76 15.38 -27.13 -12.81
CA PHE A 76 15.82 -25.75 -13.00
C PHE A 76 17.28 -25.57 -12.56
N LEU A 77 18.05 -24.85 -13.38
CA LEU A 77 19.39 -24.41 -13.00
C LEU A 77 19.28 -23.30 -11.95
N SER A 78 20.28 -23.18 -11.07
CA SER A 78 20.32 -22.10 -10.06
C SER A 78 20.13 -20.72 -10.69
N SER A 79 20.73 -20.47 -11.86
CA SER A 79 20.58 -19.20 -12.58
C SER A 79 19.16 -18.94 -13.08
N GLU A 80 18.45 -20.00 -13.49
CA GLU A 80 17.08 -19.90 -13.99
C GLU A 80 16.11 -19.64 -12.85
N ARG A 81 16.31 -20.30 -11.71
CA ARG A 81 15.55 -20.01 -10.49
C ARG A 81 15.76 -18.58 -10.04
N GLU A 82 17.00 -18.08 -10.04
CA GLU A 82 17.28 -16.70 -9.65
C GLU A 82 16.58 -15.71 -10.58
N LEU A 83 16.64 -15.94 -11.89
CA LEU A 83 15.91 -15.15 -12.89
C LEU A 83 14.40 -15.17 -12.63
N CYS A 84 13.80 -16.35 -12.48
CA CYS A 84 12.37 -16.49 -12.23
C CYS A 84 11.96 -15.84 -10.90
N GLY A 85 12.77 -15.94 -9.85
CA GLY A 85 12.53 -15.30 -8.55
C GLY A 85 12.46 -13.77 -8.62
N PHE A 86 13.23 -13.12 -9.51
CA PHE A 86 13.11 -11.67 -9.74
C PHE A 86 11.74 -11.29 -10.29
N TYR A 87 11.19 -12.08 -11.21
CA TYR A 87 9.87 -11.83 -11.79
C TYR A 87 8.72 -12.26 -10.88
N GLU A 88 8.93 -13.31 -10.09
CA GLU A 88 7.95 -13.85 -9.14
C GLU A 88 7.42 -12.79 -8.17
N ALA A 89 8.29 -11.97 -7.59
CA ALA A 89 7.88 -10.94 -6.64
C ALA A 89 6.88 -9.93 -7.28
N TYR A 90 7.13 -9.51 -8.52
CA TYR A 90 6.24 -8.62 -9.26
C TYR A 90 4.98 -9.32 -9.74
N TYR A 91 5.10 -10.60 -10.12
CA TYR A 91 3.99 -11.43 -10.53
C TYR A 91 2.99 -11.64 -9.37
N ARG A 92 3.50 -12.03 -8.18
CA ARG A 92 2.71 -12.19 -6.96
C ARG A 92 2.07 -10.89 -6.49
N GLN A 93 2.77 -9.75 -6.63
CA GLN A 93 2.20 -8.44 -6.30
C GLN A 93 0.96 -8.09 -7.16
N HIS A 94 0.89 -8.59 -8.40
CA HIS A 94 -0.21 -8.32 -9.32
C HIS A 94 -1.19 -9.50 -9.45
N GLN A 95 -1.18 -10.45 -8.50
CA GLN A 95 -2.17 -11.52 -8.51
C GLN A 95 -3.58 -10.96 -8.35
N PRO A 96 -4.52 -11.29 -9.26
CA PRO A 96 -5.89 -10.80 -9.18
C PRO A 96 -6.57 -11.38 -7.94
N SER A 97 -7.01 -10.51 -7.03
CA SER A 97 -7.77 -10.90 -5.84
C SER A 97 -8.88 -9.89 -5.59
N GLU A 98 -10.12 -10.32 -5.76
CA GLU A 98 -11.29 -9.52 -5.40
C GLU A 98 -11.32 -9.24 -3.89
N ALA A 99 -10.98 -10.23 -3.08
CA ALA A 99 -10.92 -10.08 -1.63
C ALA A 99 -9.93 -8.98 -1.23
N ALA A 100 -8.77 -8.87 -1.89
CA ALA A 100 -7.81 -7.80 -1.62
C ALA A 100 -8.37 -6.41 -1.95
N PHE A 101 -9.09 -6.27 -3.06
CA PHE A 101 -9.74 -5.01 -3.43
C PHE A 101 -10.78 -4.59 -2.40
N ARG A 102 -11.68 -5.51 -2.03
CA ARG A 102 -12.73 -5.24 -1.03
C ARG A 102 -12.14 -4.93 0.35
N ARG A 103 -11.09 -5.65 0.79
CA ARG A 103 -10.37 -5.35 2.04
C ARG A 103 -9.78 -3.95 2.05
N ASN A 104 -9.18 -3.51 0.94
CA ASN A 104 -8.61 -2.17 0.85
C ASN A 104 -9.69 -1.07 0.86
N GLN A 105 -10.83 -1.31 0.21
CA GLN A 105 -11.97 -0.39 0.26
C GLN A 105 -12.58 -0.32 1.66
N ASP A 106 -12.77 -1.47 2.31
CA ASP A 106 -13.26 -1.55 3.67
C ASP A 106 -12.31 -0.83 4.66
N TYR A 107 -11.00 -1.03 4.51
CA TYR A 107 -10.00 -0.32 5.30
C TYR A 107 -10.16 1.21 5.17
N LEU A 108 -10.35 1.73 3.95
CA LEU A 108 -10.55 3.16 3.70
C LEU A 108 -11.91 3.65 4.21
N GLY A 109 -12.95 2.84 4.10
CA GLY A 109 -14.29 3.15 4.60
C GLY A 109 -14.31 3.30 6.12
N LYS A 110 -13.67 2.39 6.85
CA LYS A 110 -13.61 2.40 8.33
C LYS A 110 -12.88 3.60 8.92
N ILE A 111 -11.96 4.20 8.17
CA ILE A 111 -11.27 5.44 8.58
C ILE A 111 -11.90 6.70 7.97
N HIS A 112 -12.97 6.57 7.17
CA HIS A 112 -13.61 7.65 6.42
C HIS A 112 -12.64 8.41 5.48
N GLU A 113 -11.76 7.68 4.80
CA GLU A 113 -10.82 8.22 3.80
C GLU A 113 -11.07 7.68 2.38
N ASP A 114 -12.20 7.03 2.13
CA ASP A 114 -12.62 6.46 0.84
C ASP A 114 -12.77 7.51 -0.28
N GLY A 115 -13.27 8.71 0.05
CA GLY A 115 -13.40 9.82 -0.91
C GLY A 115 -12.14 10.67 -1.11
N ARG A 116 -11.01 10.31 -0.47
CA ARG A 116 -9.78 11.12 -0.52
C ARG A 116 -8.91 10.76 -1.70
N ARG A 117 -7.97 11.65 -2.03
CA ARG A 117 -7.02 11.48 -3.15
C ARG A 117 -5.67 12.11 -2.82
N GLU A 118 -4.61 11.58 -3.41
CA GLU A 118 -3.30 12.24 -3.41
C GLU A 118 -3.23 13.39 -4.42
N LYS A 119 -2.29 14.31 -4.19
CA LYS A 119 -1.99 15.40 -5.12
C LYS A 119 -1.54 14.81 -6.46
N GLY A 120 -2.21 15.20 -7.53
CA GLY A 120 -1.78 14.86 -8.89
C GLY A 120 -0.46 15.56 -9.24
N ILE A 121 0.23 15.04 -10.27
CA ILE A 121 1.51 15.58 -10.74
C ILE A 121 1.38 17.08 -11.10
N GLY A 122 0.29 17.48 -11.77
CA GLY A 122 0.09 18.88 -12.14
C GLY A 122 0.01 19.83 -10.93
N LEU A 123 -0.64 19.40 -9.84
CA LEU A 123 -0.73 20.19 -8.62
C LEU A 123 0.62 20.26 -7.90
N TRP A 124 1.38 19.16 -7.89
CA TRP A 124 2.76 19.14 -7.38
C TRP A 124 3.64 20.13 -8.13
N THR A 125 3.62 20.12 -9.47
CA THR A 125 4.38 21.05 -10.30
C THR A 125 3.96 22.50 -10.02
N LEU A 126 2.66 22.77 -9.92
CA LEU A 126 2.16 24.12 -9.63
C LEU A 126 2.67 24.65 -8.28
N ILE A 127 2.58 23.84 -7.21
CA ILE A 127 3.07 24.23 -5.88
C ILE A 127 4.56 24.50 -5.89
N VAL A 128 5.35 23.62 -6.54
CA VAL A 128 6.81 23.79 -6.62
C VAL A 128 7.18 25.06 -7.37
N VAL A 129 6.53 25.33 -8.51
CA VAL A 129 6.79 26.54 -9.31
C VAL A 129 6.43 27.79 -8.52
N LEU A 130 5.25 27.81 -7.88
CA LEU A 130 4.79 28.96 -7.10
C LEU A 130 5.73 29.24 -5.92
N MET A 131 6.12 28.20 -5.18
CA MET A 131 7.07 28.29 -4.07
C MET A 131 8.46 28.77 -4.53
N LEU A 132 8.93 28.32 -5.70
CA LEU A 132 10.23 28.73 -6.23
C LEU A 132 10.24 30.20 -6.60
N ILE A 133 9.20 30.70 -7.28
CA ILE A 133 9.08 32.14 -7.65
C ILE A 133 9.15 33.01 -6.40
N GLU A 134 8.37 32.65 -5.38
CA GLU A 134 8.26 33.39 -4.12
C GLU A 134 9.57 33.36 -3.31
N ALA A 135 10.15 32.18 -3.12
CA ALA A 135 11.39 32.04 -2.35
C ALA A 135 12.59 32.69 -3.08
N THR A 136 12.57 32.72 -4.41
CA THR A 136 13.58 33.45 -5.19
C THR A 136 13.48 34.96 -4.96
N ALA A 137 12.26 35.52 -4.88
CA ALA A 137 12.07 36.93 -4.54
C ALA A 137 12.58 37.28 -3.13
N PHE A 138 12.55 36.32 -2.20
CA PHE A 138 13.18 36.46 -0.88
C PHE A 138 14.71 36.35 -0.95
N GLY A 139 15.21 35.39 -1.73
CA GLY A 139 16.65 35.25 -1.99
C GLY A 139 17.27 36.53 -2.56
N PHE A 140 16.57 37.22 -3.47
CA PHE A 140 17.01 38.52 -4.01
C PHE A 140 17.03 39.63 -2.98
N ALA A 141 16.08 39.64 -2.04
CA ALA A 141 16.09 40.60 -0.95
C ALA A 141 17.28 40.37 0.00
N LEU A 142 17.69 39.12 0.23
CA LEU A 142 18.81 38.78 1.11
C LEU A 142 20.19 38.94 0.48
N ALA A 143 20.29 38.91 -0.85
CA ALA A 143 21.57 38.87 -1.54
C ALA A 143 22.53 40.01 -1.17
N PRO A 144 22.09 41.28 -1.03
CA PRO A 144 22.98 42.38 -0.64
C PRO A 144 23.63 42.19 0.74
N PHE A 145 22.98 41.47 1.65
CA PHE A 145 23.49 41.24 3.02
C PHE A 145 24.26 39.93 3.16
N ALA A 146 23.80 38.88 2.48
CA ALA A 146 24.44 37.57 2.56
C ALA A 146 25.71 37.48 1.70
N LEU A 147 25.81 38.31 0.65
CA LEU A 147 26.83 38.22 -0.39
C LEU A 147 27.52 39.58 -0.62
N THR A 148 27.86 40.27 0.46
CA THR A 148 28.47 41.62 0.44
C THR A 148 29.78 41.72 -0.33
N LEU A 149 30.55 40.63 -0.42
CA LEU A 149 31.83 40.55 -1.14
C LEU A 149 31.70 39.97 -2.55
N ALA A 150 30.49 39.59 -2.96
CA ALA A 150 30.26 38.95 -4.25
C ALA A 150 30.07 40.01 -5.34
N THR A 151 30.62 39.74 -6.53
CA THR A 151 30.27 40.53 -7.73
C THR A 151 28.74 40.56 -7.95
N PRO A 152 28.16 41.59 -8.60
CA PRO A 152 26.70 41.70 -8.79
C PRO A 152 26.05 40.42 -9.36
N ASN A 153 26.80 39.78 -10.25
CA ASN A 153 26.40 38.58 -10.97
C ASN A 153 26.42 37.32 -10.09
N THR A 154 27.43 37.20 -9.22
CA THR A 154 27.49 36.16 -8.20
C THR A 154 26.47 36.39 -7.07
N ALA A 155 26.10 37.64 -6.80
CA ALA A 155 25.03 37.97 -5.86
C ALA A 155 23.66 37.52 -6.39
N LEU A 156 23.37 37.75 -7.68
CA LEU A 156 22.14 37.27 -8.35
C LEU A 156 22.05 35.73 -8.32
N ALA A 157 23.15 35.05 -8.60
CA ALA A 157 23.27 33.60 -8.51
C ALA A 157 23.04 33.07 -7.08
N GLY A 158 23.72 33.66 -6.10
CA GLY A 158 23.58 33.26 -4.70
C GLY A 158 22.18 33.56 -4.15
N ALA A 159 21.54 34.64 -4.60
CA ALA A 159 20.14 34.94 -4.31
C ALA A 159 19.21 33.80 -4.71
N PHE A 160 19.32 33.35 -5.96
CA PHE A 160 18.53 32.22 -6.47
C PHE A 160 18.81 30.94 -5.68
N ALA A 161 20.08 30.66 -5.35
CA ALA A 161 20.45 29.48 -4.58
C ALA A 161 19.87 29.49 -3.16
N ILE A 162 19.92 30.64 -2.47
CA ILE A 162 19.32 30.83 -1.14
C ILE A 162 17.80 30.63 -1.23
N GLY A 163 17.15 31.24 -2.22
CA GLY A 163 15.72 31.07 -2.47
C GLY A 163 15.33 29.61 -2.72
N LEU A 164 16.10 28.88 -3.53
CA LEU A 164 15.87 27.47 -3.81
C LEU A 164 15.95 26.61 -2.54
N VAL A 165 16.95 26.80 -1.67
CA VAL A 165 17.06 26.06 -0.40
C VAL A 165 15.84 26.33 0.49
N ILE A 166 15.43 27.59 0.61
CA ILE A 166 14.27 27.98 1.41
C ILE A 166 12.98 27.38 0.85
N SER A 167 12.83 27.34 -0.49
CA SER A 167 11.68 26.73 -1.15
C SER A 167 11.52 25.25 -0.82
N ILE A 168 12.63 24.49 -0.79
CA ILE A 168 12.63 23.06 -0.49
C ILE A 168 12.20 22.84 0.95
N ILE A 169 12.80 23.58 1.89
CA ILE A 169 12.49 23.48 3.32
C ILE A 169 11.04 23.88 3.58
N GLY A 170 10.59 25.01 3.02
CA GLY A 170 9.21 25.50 3.16
C GLY A 170 8.19 24.50 2.61
N LEU A 171 8.47 23.91 1.45
CA LEU A 171 7.62 22.88 0.86
C LEU A 171 7.49 21.65 1.77
N PHE A 172 8.61 21.11 2.29
CA PHE A 172 8.56 19.95 3.17
C PHE A 172 7.79 20.26 4.46
N LEU A 173 8.10 21.38 5.12
CA LEU A 173 7.43 21.76 6.37
C LEU A 173 5.93 22.01 6.16
N SER A 174 5.53 22.64 5.05
CA SER A 174 4.13 22.85 4.68
C SER A 174 3.39 21.51 4.50
N GLU A 175 4.00 20.53 3.83
CA GLU A 175 3.43 19.19 3.66
C GLU A 175 3.22 18.47 5.00
N PHE A 176 4.23 18.51 5.88
CA PHE A 176 4.13 17.90 7.20
C PHE A 176 3.09 18.60 8.08
N ALA A 177 3.05 19.93 8.08
CA ALA A 177 2.08 20.71 8.84
C ALA A 177 0.65 20.44 8.38
N GLY A 178 0.40 20.39 7.07
CA GLY A 178 -0.94 20.09 6.51
C GLY A 178 -1.41 18.68 6.85
N ARG A 179 -0.52 17.68 6.78
CA ARG A 179 -0.85 16.30 7.19
C ARG A 179 -1.10 16.19 8.68
N ALA A 180 -0.33 16.90 9.51
CA ALA A 180 -0.54 16.94 10.96
C ALA A 180 -1.89 17.58 11.32
N LEU A 181 -2.28 18.66 10.64
CA LEU A 181 -3.61 19.27 10.77
C LEU A 181 -4.73 18.28 10.45
N TYR A 182 -4.60 17.51 9.37
CA TYR A 182 -5.61 16.52 9.01
C TYR A 182 -5.70 15.41 10.05
N LYS A 183 -4.55 14.90 10.50
CA LYS A 183 -4.51 13.90 11.57
C LYS A 183 -5.22 14.38 12.84
N ASN A 184 -5.03 15.64 13.24
CA ASN A 184 -5.73 16.21 14.39
C ASN A 184 -7.25 16.30 14.17
N ARG A 185 -7.71 16.60 12.94
CA ARG A 185 -9.14 16.54 12.61
C ARG A 185 -9.72 15.13 12.72
N VAL A 186 -8.96 14.10 12.36
CA VAL A 186 -9.38 12.70 12.54
C VAL A 186 -9.46 12.35 14.02
N VAL A 187 -8.49 12.81 14.82
CA VAL A 187 -8.54 12.67 16.29
C VAL A 187 -9.79 13.34 16.87
N ASP A 188 -10.17 14.52 16.36
CA ASP A 188 -11.40 15.21 16.76
C ASP A 188 -12.65 14.43 16.42
N HIS A 189 -12.66 13.80 15.25
CA HIS A 189 -13.75 12.92 14.86
C HIS A 189 -13.83 11.67 15.75
N ILE A 190 -12.69 11.05 16.08
CA ILE A 190 -12.63 9.93 17.03
C ILE A 190 -13.18 10.36 18.40
N MET A 191 -12.77 11.53 18.91
CA MET A 191 -13.26 12.05 20.18
C MET A 191 -14.75 12.42 20.15
N SER A 192 -15.33 12.72 18.99
CA SER A 192 -16.78 12.98 18.89
C SER A 192 -17.64 11.76 19.24
N TYR A 193 -17.06 10.56 19.18
CA TYR A 193 -17.70 9.31 19.59
C TYR A 193 -17.57 9.00 21.09
N GLU A 194 -17.21 9.98 21.93
CA GLU A 194 -17.09 9.80 23.38
C GLU A 194 -18.34 9.21 24.05
N ASN A 195 -19.51 9.49 23.50
CA ASN A 195 -20.78 8.96 24.02
C ASN A 195 -20.97 7.45 23.74
N LEU A 196 -20.21 6.87 22.81
CA LEU A 196 -20.25 5.42 22.48
C LEU A 196 -19.25 4.60 23.31
N ARG A 197 -18.59 5.24 24.29
CA ARG A 197 -17.60 4.62 25.15
C ARG A 197 -18.26 3.63 26.12
N ARG A 198 -17.72 2.42 26.21
CA ARG A 198 -18.17 1.45 27.23
C ARG A 198 -17.72 1.91 28.62
N SER A 199 -18.39 1.47 29.68
CA SER A 199 -17.92 1.70 31.05
C SER A 199 -16.83 0.68 31.43
N GLY A 200 -15.83 1.10 32.22
CA GLY A 200 -14.70 0.27 32.66
C GLY A 200 -13.50 0.25 31.68
N ALA A 201 -12.55 -0.66 31.89
CA ALA A 201 -11.29 -0.75 31.14
C ALA A 201 -11.45 -1.03 29.63
N GLY A 202 -12.63 -1.49 29.18
CA GLY A 202 -12.97 -1.65 27.77
C GLY A 202 -13.52 -0.38 27.11
N GLY A 203 -13.52 0.75 27.83
CA GLY A 203 -13.92 2.07 27.37
C GLY A 203 -12.77 3.04 27.19
N ASP A 204 -11.52 2.64 27.35
CA ASP A 204 -10.41 3.56 27.11
C ASP A 204 -10.28 3.79 25.60
N MET A 205 -10.18 5.05 25.17
CA MET A 205 -10.02 5.38 23.74
C MET A 205 -8.56 5.16 23.34
N MET A 206 -8.15 3.90 23.39
CA MET A 206 -6.81 3.43 23.11
C MET A 206 -6.84 2.44 21.97
N SER A 207 -5.84 2.49 21.09
CA SER A 207 -5.68 1.44 20.07
C SER A 207 -5.45 0.10 20.77
N THR A 208 -6.33 -0.85 20.49
CA THR A 208 -6.35 -2.20 21.08
C THR A 208 -5.66 -3.19 20.14
N ALA A 209 -5.73 -2.94 18.83
CA ALA A 209 -5.11 -3.77 17.80
C ALA A 209 -4.36 -2.91 16.78
N VAL A 210 -3.27 -3.46 16.24
CA VAL A 210 -2.58 -2.89 15.08
C VAL A 210 -3.19 -3.49 13.82
N ILE A 211 -3.96 -2.68 13.10
CA ILE A 211 -4.64 -3.11 11.88
C ILE A 211 -3.81 -2.73 10.65
N THR A 212 -3.62 -3.72 9.79
CA THR A 212 -2.95 -3.69 8.48
C THR A 212 -3.95 -4.05 7.38
N LEU A 213 -3.55 -3.95 6.11
CA LEU A 213 -4.41 -4.28 4.97
C LEU A 213 -4.86 -5.76 4.96
N ASP A 214 -4.03 -6.65 5.49
CA ASP A 214 -4.27 -8.10 5.43
C ASP A 214 -5.25 -8.57 6.52
N ASN A 215 -5.36 -7.82 7.62
CA ASN A 215 -6.16 -8.16 8.79
C ASN A 215 -7.22 -7.10 9.14
N THR A 216 -7.73 -6.37 8.13
CA THR A 216 -8.73 -5.29 8.32
C THR A 216 -10.04 -5.74 8.98
N ASN A 217 -10.34 -7.04 8.98
CA ASN A 217 -11.60 -7.56 9.53
C ASN A 217 -11.52 -7.94 11.02
N ILE A 218 -10.36 -7.81 11.67
CA ILE A 218 -10.19 -8.23 13.08
C ILE A 218 -11.09 -7.41 14.02
N ASP A 219 -11.33 -6.15 13.70
CA ASP A 219 -12.08 -5.20 14.53
C ASP A 219 -13.50 -4.90 14.01
N ASP A 220 -14.05 -5.77 13.15
CA ASP A 220 -15.41 -5.64 12.61
C ASP A 220 -16.48 -5.58 13.72
N ALA A 221 -16.23 -6.27 14.83
CA ALA A 221 -17.11 -6.32 15.99
C ALA A 221 -16.94 -5.13 16.95
N ASP A 222 -15.89 -4.32 16.77
CA ASP A 222 -15.60 -3.17 17.63
C ASP A 222 -16.42 -1.94 17.24
N ALA A 223 -16.52 -0.98 18.15
CA ALA A 223 -17.19 0.30 17.86
C ALA A 223 -16.43 1.11 16.80
N GLN A 224 -17.13 1.98 16.08
CA GLN A 224 -16.56 2.79 14.98
C GLN A 224 -15.31 3.58 15.40
N TYR A 225 -15.32 4.21 16.58
CA TYR A 225 -14.16 4.96 17.08
C TYR A 225 -12.92 4.06 17.29
N GLN A 226 -13.14 2.81 17.71
CA GLN A 226 -12.08 1.84 17.93
C GLN A 226 -11.48 1.38 16.61
N GLN A 227 -12.34 1.14 15.60
CA GLN A 227 -11.92 0.82 14.24
C GLN A 227 -11.04 1.92 13.64
N MET A 228 -11.43 3.18 13.83
CA MET A 228 -10.62 4.32 13.39
C MET A 228 -9.28 4.39 14.14
N LEU A 229 -9.30 4.20 15.46
CA LEU A 229 -8.12 4.34 16.31
C LEU A 229 -7.08 3.23 16.08
N ASN A 230 -7.52 2.00 15.78
CA ASN A 230 -6.65 0.89 15.40
C ASN A 230 -5.91 1.11 14.07
N ARG A 231 -6.36 2.08 13.24
CA ARG A 231 -5.80 2.43 11.92
C ARG A 231 -4.97 3.72 11.92
N VAL A 232 -5.06 4.54 12.98
CA VAL A 232 -4.33 5.81 13.10
C VAL A 232 -3.33 5.74 14.24
N LYS A 233 -2.06 6.05 13.95
CA LYS A 233 -1.03 6.16 15.00
C LYS A 233 -1.22 7.46 15.78
N VAL A 234 -1.98 7.45 16.87
CA VAL A 234 -2.18 8.62 17.74
C VAL A 234 -1.39 8.46 19.04
N ASP A 235 -0.84 9.57 19.53
CA ASP A 235 -0.17 9.60 20.83
C ASP A 235 -1.21 9.69 21.96
N LYS A 236 -0.86 9.22 23.15
CA LYS A 236 -1.80 9.07 24.27
C LYS A 236 -1.70 10.28 25.21
N ASP A 237 -2.85 10.73 25.72
CA ASP A 237 -2.95 11.65 26.87
C ASP A 237 -3.97 11.07 27.86
N GLY A 238 -3.46 10.41 28.91
CA GLY A 238 -4.28 9.58 29.79
C GLY A 238 -5.01 8.48 29.03
N ASP A 239 -6.35 8.45 29.16
CA ASP A 239 -7.27 7.47 28.55
C ASP A 239 -7.84 7.94 27.19
N LYS A 240 -7.32 9.04 26.63
CA LYS A 240 -7.78 9.66 25.39
C LYS A 240 -6.68 9.85 24.35
N PRO A 241 -7.03 9.91 23.04
CA PRO A 241 -6.08 10.27 21.99
C PRO A 241 -5.71 11.76 22.05
N ALA A 242 -4.43 12.08 21.96
CA ALA A 242 -3.91 13.44 22.07
C ALA A 242 -3.74 14.11 20.70
N LYS A 243 -4.16 15.37 20.58
CA LYS A 243 -3.84 16.21 19.41
C LYS A 243 -2.41 16.72 19.53
N ARG A 244 -1.65 16.72 18.43
CA ARG A 244 -0.30 17.31 18.40
C ARG A 244 -0.23 18.44 17.39
N TYR A 245 -0.01 19.65 17.89
CA TYR A 245 0.17 20.84 17.08
C TYR A 245 1.64 21.25 16.95
N THR A 246 2.60 20.45 17.45
CA THR A 246 4.03 20.80 17.48
C THR A 246 4.59 21.18 16.11
N MET A 247 4.36 20.35 15.08
CA MET A 247 4.77 20.63 13.70
C MET A 247 4.08 21.88 13.13
N LEU A 248 2.80 22.07 13.43
CA LEU A 248 2.04 23.23 12.96
C LEU A 248 2.54 24.53 13.61
N ILE A 249 2.77 24.52 14.93
CA ILE A 249 3.27 25.67 15.69
C ILE A 249 4.68 26.01 15.22
N GLY A 250 5.56 25.01 15.13
CA GLY A 250 6.93 25.21 14.64
C GLY A 250 6.96 25.81 13.23
N TYR A 251 6.11 25.29 12.33
CA TYR A 251 5.97 25.84 10.97
C TYR A 251 5.35 27.25 10.95
N GLY A 252 4.35 27.52 11.79
CA GLY A 252 3.76 28.85 11.93
C GLY A 252 4.78 29.90 12.41
N ILE A 253 5.59 29.55 13.41
CA ILE A 253 6.71 30.39 13.88
C ILE A 253 7.73 30.58 12.75
N PHE A 254 8.03 29.54 11.98
CA PHE A 254 8.96 29.62 10.85
C PHE A 254 8.48 30.57 9.75
N ILE A 255 7.23 30.45 9.29
CA ILE A 255 6.66 31.36 8.28
C ILE A 255 6.62 32.78 8.81
N LEU A 256 6.14 32.97 10.05
CA LEU A 256 6.01 34.30 10.63
C LEU A 256 7.39 34.95 10.81
N GLY A 257 8.38 34.18 11.26
CA GLY A 257 9.77 34.61 11.38
C GLY A 257 10.36 34.98 10.02
N LEU A 258 10.14 34.17 8.98
CA LEU A 258 10.58 34.50 7.62
C LEU A 258 9.88 35.74 7.06
N ALA A 259 8.59 35.92 7.31
CA ALA A 259 7.85 37.09 6.86
C ALA A 259 8.37 38.38 7.53
N ILE A 260 8.63 38.34 8.84
CA ILE A 260 9.23 39.46 9.58
C ILE A 260 10.64 39.74 9.07
N ALA A 261 11.47 38.71 8.91
CA ALA A 261 12.82 38.84 8.38
C ALA A 261 12.81 39.41 6.96
N ALA A 262 11.87 38.97 6.10
CA ALA A 262 11.71 39.49 4.73
C ALA A 262 11.36 40.96 4.71
N PHE A 263 10.39 41.36 5.54
CA PHE A 263 9.97 42.74 5.66
C PHE A 263 11.12 43.62 6.18
N TRP A 264 11.82 43.15 7.20
CA TRP A 264 12.96 43.85 7.79
C TRP A 264 14.12 44.01 6.80
N VAL A 265 14.53 42.91 6.15
CA VAL A 265 15.59 42.92 5.12
C VAL A 265 15.26 43.87 3.98
N ARG A 266 14.01 43.88 3.50
CA ARG A 266 13.59 44.79 2.43
C ARG A 266 13.59 46.26 2.88
N THR A 267 13.18 46.51 4.11
CA THR A 267 13.27 47.85 4.72
C THR A 267 14.73 48.30 4.79
N GLU A 268 15.65 47.41 5.18
CA GLU A 268 17.07 47.75 5.26
C GLU A 268 17.72 47.91 3.88
N THR A 269 17.34 47.10 2.88
CA THR A 269 17.82 47.32 1.51
C THR A 269 17.39 48.67 0.96
N LEU A 270 16.18 49.12 1.31
CA LEU A 270 15.65 50.41 0.92
C LEU A 270 16.39 51.55 1.62
N ASN A 271 16.61 51.45 2.94
CA ASN A 271 17.41 52.41 3.70
C ASN A 271 18.83 52.56 3.12
N ALA A 272 19.46 51.44 2.75
CA ALA A 272 20.78 51.45 2.14
C ALA A 272 20.78 52.13 0.76
N GLN A 273 19.76 51.88 -0.07
CA GLN A 273 19.57 52.56 -1.36
C GLN A 273 19.32 54.05 -1.19
N GLU A 274 18.50 54.44 -0.21
CA GLU A 274 18.24 55.85 0.10
C GLU A 274 19.50 56.57 0.60
N THR A 275 20.29 55.91 1.45
CA THR A 275 21.55 56.46 1.95
C THR A 275 22.56 56.68 0.82
N ASP A 276 22.64 55.75 -0.14
CA ASP A 276 23.49 55.92 -1.33
C ASP A 276 22.97 57.03 -2.26
N LEU A 277 21.64 57.13 -2.44
CA LEU A 277 21.02 58.24 -3.19
C LEU A 277 21.22 59.61 -2.54
N ILE A 278 21.31 59.68 -1.21
CA ILE A 278 21.60 60.93 -0.47
C ILE A 278 23.10 61.26 -0.52
N ALA A 279 23.97 60.25 -0.40
CA ALA A 279 25.42 60.41 -0.46
C ALA A 279 25.93 60.73 -1.87
N ASN A 280 25.26 60.18 -2.90
CA ASN A 280 25.50 60.39 -4.31
C ASN A 280 24.19 60.87 -4.96
N PRO A 281 23.75 62.12 -4.72
CA PRO A 281 22.52 62.64 -5.32
C PRO A 281 22.66 62.58 -6.84
N PRO A 282 21.80 61.84 -7.55
CA PRO A 282 21.81 61.89 -9.00
C PRO A 282 21.56 63.33 -9.39
N ALA A 283 22.51 63.93 -10.14
CA ALA A 283 22.19 65.12 -10.92
C ALA A 283 20.91 64.77 -11.70
N VAL A 284 19.85 65.55 -11.50
CA VAL A 284 18.53 65.30 -12.07
C VAL A 284 18.66 65.16 -13.59
N SER A 285 18.77 63.91 -14.01
CA SER A 285 18.57 63.41 -15.35
C SER A 285 17.90 62.07 -15.08
N GLN A 286 16.58 62.11 -14.94
CA GLN A 286 15.81 60.96 -15.38
C GLN A 286 16.21 60.76 -16.84
N SER A 287 17.05 59.77 -17.10
CA SER A 287 17.31 59.30 -18.45
C SER A 287 16.01 58.67 -18.95
N ALA A 288 15.13 59.50 -19.51
CA ALA A 288 14.03 59.10 -20.36
C ALA A 288 14.57 58.65 -21.74
N ASP A 289 15.71 57.94 -21.75
CA ASP A 289 16.52 57.67 -22.95
C ASP A 289 16.57 56.15 -23.27
N ASP A 290 15.64 55.36 -22.72
CA ASP A 290 15.38 53.98 -23.17
C ASP A 290 14.20 53.92 -24.17
N PHE A 291 13.82 55.06 -24.74
CA PHE A 291 12.98 55.12 -25.95
C PHE A 291 13.75 55.88 -27.04
N PRO A 292 13.93 55.30 -28.24
CA PRO A 292 14.64 55.97 -29.31
C PRO A 292 13.93 57.28 -29.67
N ALA A 293 14.66 58.39 -29.51
CA ALA A 293 14.21 59.72 -29.87
C ALA A 293 13.80 59.79 -31.35
N ASN A 294 12.58 60.25 -31.59
CA ASN A 294 12.20 60.79 -32.89
C ASN A 294 11.86 62.28 -32.72
N ASP A 295 12.39 63.07 -33.65
CA ASP A 295 12.44 64.53 -33.65
C ASP A 295 11.06 65.21 -33.53
N GLY A 296 11.04 66.33 -32.78
CA GLY A 296 10.27 67.50 -33.21
C GLY A 296 8.90 67.76 -32.58
N VAL A 297 8.65 67.37 -31.33
CA VAL A 297 7.45 67.83 -30.60
C VAL A 297 7.87 68.75 -29.45
N PRO A 298 7.51 70.05 -29.46
CA PRO A 298 7.77 70.92 -28.32
C PRO A 298 6.97 70.41 -27.11
N LEU A 299 7.67 70.29 -25.98
CA LEU A 299 7.08 69.91 -24.70
C LEU A 299 5.94 70.91 -24.35
N PRO A 300 4.75 70.44 -23.93
CA PRO A 300 3.66 71.32 -23.48
C PRO A 300 4.08 72.10 -22.22
N ASP A 301 3.62 73.36 -22.10
CA ASP A 301 3.88 74.25 -20.96
C ASP A 301 3.59 73.59 -19.59
N ASP A 302 2.69 72.62 -19.58
CA ASP A 302 2.29 71.77 -18.45
C ASP A 302 3.47 70.95 -17.87
N MET A 303 4.41 70.50 -18.72
CA MET A 303 5.61 69.76 -18.30
C MET A 303 6.72 70.68 -17.80
N GLN A 304 6.77 71.91 -18.31
CA GLN A 304 7.69 72.93 -17.80
C GLN A 304 7.24 73.42 -16.42
N ALA A 305 5.92 73.56 -16.22
CA ALA A 305 5.32 73.80 -14.92
C ALA A 305 5.49 72.62 -13.94
N LEU A 306 5.58 71.38 -14.43
CA LEU A 306 5.89 70.21 -13.58
C LEU A 306 7.36 70.18 -13.14
N SER A 307 8.27 70.61 -14.02
CA SER A 307 9.70 70.79 -13.72
C SER A 307 9.93 71.93 -12.71
N ASP A 308 9.22 73.05 -12.86
CA ASP A 308 9.31 74.19 -11.93
C ASP A 308 8.63 73.90 -10.58
N ASN A 309 7.55 73.09 -10.56
CA ASN A 309 6.95 72.60 -9.31
C ASN A 309 7.76 71.47 -8.65
N ALA A 310 8.60 70.75 -9.40
CA ALA A 310 9.54 69.76 -8.88
C ALA A 310 10.82 70.42 -8.33
N ALA A 311 11.22 71.58 -8.84
CA ALA A 311 12.35 72.37 -8.33
C ALA A 311 12.11 72.92 -6.91
N GLY A 312 10.86 72.96 -6.44
CA GLY A 312 10.49 73.45 -5.11
C GLY A 312 10.11 72.38 -4.07
N LYS A 313 10.02 71.09 -4.45
CA LYS A 313 9.82 69.99 -3.49
C LYS A 313 11.17 69.35 -3.23
N SER A 314 11.64 69.44 -1.99
CA SER A 314 12.96 68.98 -1.61
C SER A 314 13.18 67.53 -2.06
N ALA A 315 14.39 67.18 -2.49
CA ALA A 315 14.75 65.79 -2.77
C ALA A 315 14.40 64.86 -1.59
N GLN A 316 14.41 65.41 -0.37
CA GLN A 316 13.96 64.75 0.85
C GLN A 316 12.48 64.36 0.83
N ASP A 317 11.57 65.21 0.35
CA ASP A 317 10.14 64.89 0.27
C ASP A 317 9.83 63.79 -0.75
N GLN A 318 10.61 63.72 -1.84
CA GLN A 318 10.48 62.65 -2.85
C GLN A 318 11.01 61.32 -2.29
N ILE A 319 12.13 61.35 -1.56
CA ILE A 319 12.69 60.17 -0.89
C ILE A 319 11.73 59.66 0.20
N ASP A 320 11.21 60.54 1.06
CA ASP A 320 10.27 60.15 2.13
C ASP A 320 8.92 59.63 1.57
N ALA A 321 8.48 60.11 0.41
CA ALA A 321 7.31 59.58 -0.28
C ALA A 321 7.58 58.19 -0.87
N LEU A 322 8.76 57.98 -1.49
CA LEU A 322 9.18 56.70 -2.05
C LEU A 322 9.42 55.66 -0.96
N HIS A 323 9.96 56.08 0.20
CA HIS A 323 10.13 55.27 1.39
C HIS A 323 8.79 54.72 1.91
N ARG A 324 7.82 55.61 2.10
CA ARG A 324 6.49 55.22 2.59
C ARG A 324 5.73 54.34 1.60
N ALA A 325 5.85 54.60 0.30
CA ALA A 325 5.21 53.81 -0.74
C ALA A 325 5.80 52.38 -0.82
N SER A 326 7.12 52.24 -0.73
CA SER A 326 7.81 50.95 -0.77
C SER A 326 7.61 50.12 0.50
N LEU A 327 7.50 50.74 1.68
CA LEU A 327 7.14 50.04 2.92
C LEU A 327 5.77 49.34 2.81
N VAL A 328 4.78 50.03 2.23
CA VAL A 328 3.44 49.44 2.01
C VAL A 328 3.51 48.27 1.03
N THR A 329 4.25 48.37 -0.08
CA THR A 329 4.37 47.26 -1.03
C THR A 329 5.10 46.07 -0.41
N PHE A 330 6.10 46.29 0.45
CA PHE A 330 6.77 45.22 1.19
C PHE A 330 5.84 44.53 2.20
N ALA A 331 4.96 45.28 2.86
CA ALA A 331 3.96 44.73 3.76
C ALA A 331 2.96 43.84 2.99
N VAL A 332 2.47 44.32 1.83
CA VAL A 332 1.57 43.55 0.97
C VAL A 332 2.23 42.26 0.45
N LEU A 333 3.48 42.33 -0.02
CA LEU A 333 4.22 41.15 -0.48
C LEU A 333 4.47 40.14 0.65
N SER A 334 4.70 40.60 1.87
CA SER A 334 4.87 39.73 3.05
C SER A 334 3.55 39.07 3.46
N GLY A 335 2.42 39.79 3.36
CA GLY A 335 1.09 39.22 3.54
C GLY A 335 0.75 38.17 2.48
N LEU A 336 1.09 38.45 1.22
CA LEU A 336 0.93 37.48 0.13
C LEU A 336 1.77 36.21 0.36
N PHE A 337 2.98 36.36 0.91
CA PHE A 337 3.84 35.23 1.27
C PHE A 337 3.14 34.29 2.26
N ILE A 338 2.63 34.86 3.36
CA ILE A 338 1.88 34.08 4.36
C ILE A 338 0.65 33.40 3.73
N PHE A 339 -0.04 34.09 2.82
CA PHE A 339 -1.21 33.54 2.12
C PHE A 339 -0.86 32.34 1.23
N ILE A 340 0.24 32.41 0.46
CA ILE A 340 0.69 31.29 -0.37
C ILE A 340 1.13 30.12 0.51
N GLN A 341 1.85 30.38 1.60
CA GLN A 341 2.25 29.34 2.55
C GLN A 341 1.04 28.66 3.21
N ALA A 342 0.03 29.44 3.62
CA ALA A 342 -1.21 28.91 4.16
C ALA A 342 -1.98 28.09 3.12
N SER A 343 -2.04 28.55 1.86
CA SER A 343 -2.68 27.84 0.75
C SER A 343 -1.97 26.52 0.45
N SER A 344 -0.65 26.50 0.46
CA SER A 344 0.18 25.30 0.32
C SER A 344 -0.12 24.27 1.41
N THR A 345 -0.20 24.73 2.67
CA THR A 345 -0.54 23.88 3.82
C THR A 345 -1.97 23.38 3.76
N TYR A 346 -2.91 24.20 3.29
CA TYR A 346 -4.30 23.81 3.08
C TYR A 346 -4.43 22.73 2.01
N LEU A 347 -3.68 22.82 0.91
CA LEU A 347 -3.60 21.76 -0.08
C LEU A 347 -2.99 20.48 0.51
N ALA A 348 -1.96 20.58 1.35
CA ALA A 348 -1.43 19.43 2.07
C ALA A 348 -2.45 18.80 3.04
N PHE A 349 -3.32 19.61 3.65
CA PHE A 349 -4.43 19.15 4.48
C PHE A 349 -5.49 18.38 3.68
N ILE A 350 -5.95 18.91 2.54
CA ILE A 350 -6.98 18.25 1.70
C ILE A 350 -6.48 16.90 1.17
N PHE A 351 -5.26 16.86 0.64
CA PHE A 351 -4.70 15.71 -0.06
C PHE A 351 -3.82 14.80 0.85
N GLY A 352 -3.79 15.04 2.16
CA GLY A 352 -3.09 14.20 3.12
C GLY A 352 -3.79 12.86 3.37
N PHE A 353 -3.21 12.01 4.22
CA PHE A 353 -3.85 10.81 4.79
C PHE A 353 -3.47 10.72 6.27
N ALA A 354 -4.38 10.27 7.13
CA ALA A 354 -4.11 10.06 8.57
C ALA A 354 -3.76 8.61 8.90
N GLY A 355 -4.39 7.63 8.22
CA GLY A 355 -4.18 6.23 8.54
C GLY A 355 -2.79 5.74 8.16
N THR A 356 -2.29 4.76 8.93
CA THR A 356 -0.94 4.18 8.74
C THR A 356 -0.75 3.57 7.36
N HIS A 357 -1.80 2.94 6.83
CA HIS A 357 -1.77 2.32 5.51
C HIS A 357 -2.80 2.86 4.51
N SER A 358 -3.49 3.97 4.82
CA SER A 358 -4.53 4.54 3.94
C SER A 358 -3.97 4.93 2.57
N ARG A 359 -2.78 5.52 2.53
CA ARG A 359 -2.08 5.84 1.27
C ARG A 359 -1.90 4.61 0.38
N LYS A 360 -1.47 3.50 0.97
CA LYS A 360 -1.20 2.25 0.25
C LYS A 360 -2.52 1.59 -0.21
N ALA A 361 -3.54 1.60 0.64
CA ALA A 361 -4.87 1.10 0.28
C ALA A 361 -5.46 1.91 -0.88
N TRP A 362 -5.35 3.24 -0.82
CA TRP A 362 -5.76 4.13 -1.89
C TRP A 362 -5.00 3.88 -3.19
N GLU A 363 -3.67 3.75 -3.16
CA GLU A 363 -2.85 3.49 -4.35
C GLU A 363 -3.30 2.22 -5.10
N LEU A 364 -3.75 1.20 -4.36
CA LEU A 364 -4.23 -0.07 -4.91
C LEU A 364 -5.66 0.01 -5.47
N THR A 365 -6.53 0.88 -4.94
CA THR A 365 -7.97 0.89 -5.30
C THR A 365 -8.39 2.06 -6.18
N HIS A 366 -7.76 3.24 -6.07
CA HIS A 366 -8.25 4.50 -6.65
C HIS A 366 -8.43 4.52 -8.17
N LYS A 367 -7.76 3.63 -8.91
CA LYS A 367 -7.84 3.57 -10.38
C LYS A 367 -9.01 2.73 -10.89
N PHE A 368 -9.77 2.10 -9.99
CA PHE A 368 -10.75 1.08 -10.35
C PHE A 368 -12.12 1.42 -9.77
N SER A 369 -13.13 1.45 -10.64
CA SER A 369 -14.54 1.63 -10.27
C SER A 369 -15.14 0.36 -9.68
N SER A 370 -14.64 -0.81 -10.07
CA SER A 370 -15.19 -2.10 -9.65
C SER A 370 -14.09 -3.12 -9.35
N ALA A 371 -14.44 -4.15 -8.56
CA ALA A 371 -13.55 -5.27 -8.29
C ALA A 371 -13.17 -6.04 -9.57
N ASN A 372 -14.08 -6.09 -10.56
CA ASN A 372 -13.84 -6.76 -11.83
C ASN A 372 -12.80 -5.99 -12.68
N ASP A 373 -12.87 -4.65 -12.71
CA ASP A 373 -11.89 -3.82 -13.39
C ASP A 373 -10.49 -3.97 -12.75
N TYR A 374 -10.43 -4.01 -11.42
CA TYR A 374 -9.21 -4.29 -10.66
C TYR A 374 -8.62 -5.65 -11.05
N MET A 375 -9.44 -6.71 -11.03
CA MET A 375 -9.00 -8.06 -11.41
C MET A 375 -8.48 -8.10 -12.85
N ARG A 376 -9.20 -7.51 -13.80
CA ARG A 376 -8.80 -7.51 -15.21
C ARG A 376 -7.48 -6.78 -15.43
N TYR A 377 -7.28 -5.63 -14.79
CA TYR A 377 -6.02 -4.90 -14.88
C TYR A 377 -4.85 -5.68 -14.30
N HIS A 378 -5.01 -6.23 -13.10
CA HIS A 378 -3.96 -6.99 -12.41
C HIS A 378 -3.67 -8.31 -13.12
N ALA A 379 -4.68 -9.02 -13.63
CA ALA A 379 -4.50 -10.20 -14.47
C ALA A 379 -3.72 -9.88 -15.75
N ASN A 380 -4.02 -8.77 -16.43
CA ASN A 380 -3.27 -8.34 -17.60
C ASN A 380 -1.82 -8.00 -17.27
N LYS A 381 -1.57 -7.30 -16.15
CA LYS A 381 -0.21 -6.99 -15.69
C LYS A 381 0.57 -8.26 -15.31
N ALA A 382 -0.03 -9.18 -14.57
CA ALA A 382 0.57 -10.46 -14.23
C ALA A 382 0.93 -11.27 -15.50
N ARG A 383 0.04 -11.29 -16.51
CA ARG A 383 0.32 -11.90 -17.81
C ARG A 383 1.50 -11.22 -18.54
N CYS A 384 1.58 -9.89 -18.54
CA CYS A 384 2.73 -9.18 -19.12
C CYS A 384 4.04 -9.55 -18.41
N VAL A 385 4.04 -9.60 -17.08
CA VAL A 385 5.22 -10.01 -16.28
C VAL A 385 5.60 -11.46 -16.59
N ALA A 386 4.63 -12.37 -16.68
CA ALA A 386 4.88 -13.77 -17.03
C ALA A 386 5.47 -13.91 -18.44
N ASN A 387 4.98 -13.14 -19.41
CA ASN A 387 5.52 -13.10 -20.77
C ASN A 387 6.95 -12.55 -20.80
N ASP A 388 7.24 -11.47 -20.08
CA ASP A 388 8.58 -10.90 -19.96
C ASP A 388 9.56 -11.89 -19.29
N ALA A 389 9.10 -12.60 -18.26
CA ALA A 389 9.85 -13.64 -17.56
C ALA A 389 10.16 -14.80 -18.51
N GLN A 390 9.16 -15.31 -19.23
CA GLN A 390 9.33 -16.40 -20.20
C GLN A 390 10.26 -16.01 -21.35
N ALA A 391 10.17 -14.77 -21.86
CA ALA A 391 11.07 -14.27 -22.89
C ALA A 391 12.53 -14.17 -22.40
N SER A 392 12.72 -13.70 -21.16
CA SER A 392 14.05 -13.61 -20.55
C SER A 392 14.64 -14.99 -20.25
N LEU A 393 13.81 -15.92 -19.78
CA LEU A 393 14.18 -17.31 -19.53
C LEU A 393 14.56 -18.02 -20.84
N GLY A 394 13.75 -17.88 -21.89
CA GLY A 394 14.05 -18.42 -23.21
C GLY A 394 15.34 -17.85 -23.82
N THR A 395 15.63 -16.57 -23.57
CA THR A 395 16.90 -15.96 -24.00
C THR A 395 18.09 -16.58 -23.27
N LEU A 396 17.99 -16.74 -21.95
CA LEU A 396 19.03 -17.34 -21.12
C LEU A 396 19.27 -18.81 -21.50
N GLN A 397 18.21 -19.60 -21.60
CA GLN A 397 18.24 -21.00 -22.02
C GLN A 397 18.81 -21.17 -23.43
N GLY A 398 18.39 -20.32 -24.38
CA GLY A 398 18.91 -20.33 -25.75
C GLY A 398 20.40 -19.98 -25.85
N LEU A 399 20.88 -19.06 -25.01
CA LEU A 399 22.31 -18.73 -24.93
C LEU A 399 23.12 -19.84 -24.24
N GLN A 400 22.59 -20.42 -23.18
CA GLN A 400 23.19 -21.57 -22.49
C GLN A 400 23.34 -22.76 -23.44
N LEU A 401 22.31 -23.10 -24.22
CA LEU A 401 22.37 -24.15 -25.25
C LEU A 401 23.47 -23.92 -26.29
N LYS A 402 23.76 -22.67 -26.66
CA LYS A 402 24.85 -22.36 -27.61
C LYS A 402 26.23 -22.57 -27.00
N VAL A 403 26.37 -22.40 -25.69
CA VAL A 403 27.63 -22.55 -24.96
C VAL A 403 27.88 -24.03 -24.60
N PHE A 404 26.85 -24.75 -24.17
CA PHE A 404 26.93 -26.18 -23.93
C PHE A 404 26.87 -26.93 -25.26
N ARG A 405 28.03 -27.27 -25.84
CA ARG A 405 28.09 -28.20 -26.98
C ARG A 405 27.65 -29.58 -26.51
N VAL A 406 26.44 -29.99 -26.86
CA VAL A 406 25.85 -31.28 -26.46
C VAL A 406 25.74 -32.21 -27.68
N SER A 407 26.02 -33.50 -27.49
CA SER A 407 25.93 -34.54 -28.53
C SER A 407 24.46 -34.78 -28.96
N GLY A 408 24.21 -35.35 -30.15
CA GLY A 408 22.86 -35.40 -30.74
C GLY A 408 21.77 -36.05 -29.88
N THR A 409 22.06 -37.15 -29.17
CA THR A 409 21.08 -37.84 -28.29
C THR A 409 20.83 -37.09 -26.98
N ASP A 410 21.84 -36.40 -26.45
CA ASP A 410 21.71 -35.60 -25.23
C ASP A 410 21.02 -34.26 -25.52
N GLN A 411 21.13 -33.76 -26.75
CA GLN A 411 20.48 -32.54 -27.21
C GLN A 411 18.95 -32.68 -27.24
N GLU A 412 18.44 -33.86 -27.60
CA GLU A 412 16.99 -34.14 -27.61
C GLU A 412 16.42 -34.23 -26.20
N LYS A 413 17.12 -34.90 -25.28
CA LYS A 413 16.78 -34.92 -23.85
C LYS A 413 16.83 -33.53 -23.21
N LEU A 414 17.80 -32.71 -23.60
CA LEU A 414 17.92 -31.34 -23.10
C LEU A 414 16.79 -30.45 -23.63
N ARG A 415 16.40 -30.63 -24.90
CA ARG A 415 15.25 -29.93 -25.50
C ARG A 415 13.93 -30.30 -24.83
N SER A 416 13.71 -31.58 -24.51
CA SER A 416 12.50 -31.97 -23.78
C SER A 416 12.49 -31.46 -22.33
N ASP A 417 13.64 -31.44 -21.66
CA ASP A 417 13.82 -30.82 -20.33
C ASP A 417 13.49 -29.31 -20.36
N LEU A 418 13.94 -28.60 -21.39
CA LEU A 418 13.67 -27.18 -21.60
C LEU A 418 12.19 -26.84 -21.77
N LEU A 419 11.42 -27.69 -22.46
CA LEU A 419 9.98 -27.48 -22.66
C LEU A 419 9.20 -27.51 -21.35
N ASN A 420 9.67 -28.27 -20.36
CA ASN A 420 9.03 -28.38 -19.06
C ASN A 420 9.45 -27.26 -18.08
N ARG A 421 10.54 -26.53 -18.38
CA ARG A 421 11.11 -25.48 -17.51
C ARG A 421 10.67 -24.10 -17.96
N THR A 422 9.37 -23.83 -17.83
CA THR A 422 8.72 -22.55 -18.11
C THR A 422 8.53 -21.71 -16.86
N PHE A 423 8.33 -20.40 -16.99
CA PHE A 423 8.02 -19.55 -15.85
C PHE A 423 6.75 -19.99 -15.11
N GLU A 424 5.73 -20.46 -15.83
CA GLU A 424 4.49 -20.99 -15.23
C GLU A 424 4.75 -22.26 -14.40
N SER A 425 5.56 -23.19 -14.94
CA SER A 425 5.95 -24.39 -14.20
C SER A 425 6.76 -24.07 -12.95
N TYR A 426 7.58 -23.01 -12.98
CA TYR A 426 8.31 -22.52 -11.81
C TYR A 426 7.36 -21.99 -10.74
N ILE A 427 6.37 -21.17 -11.11
CA ILE A 427 5.37 -20.66 -10.14
C ILE A 427 4.58 -21.81 -9.52
N HIS A 428 4.12 -22.77 -10.33
CA HIS A 428 3.41 -23.95 -9.82
C HIS A 428 4.26 -24.74 -8.83
N GLN A 429 5.54 -24.93 -9.13
CA GLN A 429 6.48 -25.61 -8.25
C GLN A 429 6.70 -24.86 -6.93
N GLU A 430 6.79 -23.52 -6.96
CA GLU A 430 6.91 -22.71 -5.74
C GLU A 430 5.62 -22.73 -4.91
N ASP A 431 4.45 -22.74 -5.55
CA ASP A 431 3.17 -22.87 -4.86
C ASP A 431 3.00 -24.26 -4.21
N GLU A 432 3.44 -25.34 -4.87
CA GLU A 432 3.47 -26.69 -4.29
C GLU A 432 4.45 -26.80 -3.11
N LYS A 433 5.63 -26.17 -3.21
CA LYS A 433 6.60 -26.08 -2.11
C LYS A 433 6.00 -25.34 -0.92
N ALA A 434 5.34 -24.21 -1.15
CA ALA A 434 4.69 -23.44 -0.10
C ALA A 434 3.58 -24.23 0.58
N ALA A 435 2.70 -24.89 -0.19
CA ALA A 435 1.63 -25.73 0.34
C ALA A 435 2.15 -26.95 1.12
N THR A 436 3.23 -27.58 0.65
CA THR A 436 3.86 -28.71 1.35
C THR A 436 4.49 -28.26 2.67
N LYS A 437 5.14 -27.10 2.66
CA LYS A 437 5.70 -26.49 3.87
C LYS A 437 4.62 -26.15 4.89
N GLU A 438 3.53 -25.52 4.45
CA GLU A 438 2.39 -25.18 5.31
C GLU A 438 1.77 -26.42 5.96
N LYS A 439 1.54 -27.50 5.20
CA LYS A 439 1.06 -28.78 5.75
C LYS A 439 2.03 -29.38 6.77
N THR A 440 3.32 -29.29 6.49
CA THR A 440 4.37 -29.80 7.39
C THR A 440 4.43 -29.01 8.68
N ASP A 441 4.35 -27.68 8.59
CA ASP A 441 4.38 -26.78 9.73
C ASP A 441 3.08 -26.91 10.56
N ALA A 442 1.92 -27.00 9.92
CA ALA A 442 0.64 -27.26 10.59
C ALA A 442 0.64 -28.61 11.32
N LYS A 443 1.23 -29.66 10.72
CA LYS A 443 1.38 -30.96 11.36
C LYS A 443 2.31 -30.86 12.57
N LYS A 444 3.46 -30.19 12.45
CA LYS A 444 4.38 -29.97 13.56
C LYS A 444 3.73 -29.19 14.71
N GLU A 445 2.93 -28.18 14.41
CA GLU A 445 2.23 -27.39 15.42
C GLU A 445 1.13 -28.20 16.11
N THR A 446 0.38 -29.00 15.34
CA THR A 446 -0.60 -29.96 15.88
C THR A 446 0.07 -31.00 16.77
N ASP A 447 1.19 -31.58 16.34
CA ASP A 447 1.95 -32.57 17.10
C ASP A 447 2.49 -31.94 18.40
N LYS A 448 2.92 -30.68 18.35
CA LYS A 448 3.37 -29.91 19.52
C LYS A 448 2.22 -29.61 20.48
N GLN A 449 1.05 -29.21 19.98
CA GLN A 449 -0.14 -28.98 20.81
C GLN A 449 -0.62 -30.28 21.48
N ASN A 450 -0.70 -31.37 20.72
CA ASN A 450 -1.05 -32.69 21.25
C ASN A 450 -0.06 -33.13 22.33
N ARG A 451 1.25 -32.91 22.11
CA ARG A 451 2.29 -33.16 23.11
C ARG A 451 2.08 -32.31 24.37
N GLN A 452 1.79 -31.02 24.23
CA GLN A 452 1.56 -30.13 25.38
C GLN A 452 0.39 -30.59 26.24
N VAL A 453 -0.72 -31.03 25.64
CA VAL A 453 -1.87 -31.57 26.37
C VAL A 453 -1.50 -32.81 27.19
N ILE A 454 -0.64 -33.68 26.64
CA ILE A 454 -0.13 -34.86 27.35
C ILE A 454 0.74 -34.41 28.53
N VAL A 455 1.68 -33.49 28.31
CA VAL A 455 2.55 -32.95 29.37
C VAL A 455 1.74 -32.30 30.49
N ASP A 456 0.76 -31.47 30.16
CA ASP A 456 -0.10 -30.79 31.13
C ASP A 456 -0.93 -31.78 31.95
N TYR A 457 -1.50 -32.79 31.29
CA TYR A 457 -2.21 -33.88 31.97
C TYR A 457 -1.29 -34.62 32.95
N MET A 458 -0.09 -35.00 32.52
CA MET A 458 0.87 -35.74 33.35
C MET A 458 1.37 -34.92 34.54
N SER A 459 1.73 -33.66 34.30
CA SER A 459 2.14 -32.72 35.34
C SER A 459 1.04 -32.55 36.39
N LYS A 460 -0.21 -32.37 35.94
CA LYS A 460 -1.37 -32.27 36.84
C LYS A 460 -1.56 -33.53 37.67
N ILE A 461 -1.53 -34.72 37.07
CA ILE A 461 -1.68 -35.99 37.79
C ILE A 461 -0.56 -36.18 38.82
N VAL A 462 0.70 -35.94 38.46
CA VAL A 462 1.84 -36.07 39.39
C VAL A 462 1.68 -35.09 40.56
N LYS A 463 1.24 -33.86 40.30
CA LYS A 463 1.01 -32.85 41.33
C LYS A 463 -0.16 -33.19 42.24
N GLU A 464 -1.29 -33.64 41.69
CA GLU A 464 -2.47 -34.05 42.46
C GLU A 464 -2.19 -35.29 43.29
N LEU A 465 -1.45 -36.26 42.74
CA LEU A 465 -1.04 -37.46 43.46
C LEU A 465 -0.12 -37.11 44.64
N LYS A 466 0.86 -36.23 44.42
CA LYS A 466 1.73 -35.74 45.50
C LYS A 466 0.92 -35.03 46.60
N ALA A 467 -0.02 -34.16 46.22
CA ALA A 467 -0.86 -33.45 47.19
C ALA A 467 -1.79 -34.40 47.97
N ALA A 468 -2.30 -35.47 47.34
CA ALA A 468 -3.11 -36.48 48.01
C ALA A 468 -2.27 -37.31 48.99
N ILE A 469 -1.03 -37.65 48.63
CA ILE A 469 -0.06 -38.31 49.52
C ILE A 469 0.26 -37.41 50.73
N ASP A 470 0.54 -36.12 50.50
CA ASP A 470 0.84 -35.16 51.57
C ASP A 470 -0.36 -34.96 52.52
N ALA A 471 -1.60 -35.15 52.02
CA ALA A 471 -2.84 -35.06 52.79
C ALA A 471 -3.27 -36.37 53.47
N GLY A 472 -2.66 -37.52 53.11
CA GLY A 472 -3.05 -38.84 53.61
C GLY A 472 -4.43 -39.33 53.14
N ASP A 473 -4.86 -38.96 51.93
CA ASP A 473 -6.17 -39.32 51.35
C ASP A 473 -6.07 -40.58 50.47
N ASP A 474 -6.13 -41.76 51.10
CA ASP A 474 -5.88 -43.06 50.47
C ASP A 474 -6.88 -43.40 49.34
N ASP A 475 -8.15 -43.01 49.48
CA ASP A 475 -9.18 -43.25 48.44
C ASP A 475 -8.87 -42.46 47.17
N LYS A 476 -8.46 -41.21 47.33
CA LYS A 476 -8.10 -40.33 46.22
C LYS A 476 -6.78 -40.74 45.55
N ILE A 477 -5.81 -41.22 46.33
CA ILE A 477 -4.56 -41.79 45.81
C ILE A 477 -4.86 -42.99 44.91
N ASN A 478 -5.67 -43.94 45.39
CA ASN A 478 -6.00 -45.15 44.65
C ASN A 478 -6.80 -44.85 43.37
N ASP A 479 -7.76 -43.92 43.41
CA ASP A 479 -8.56 -43.50 42.25
C ASP A 479 -7.74 -42.73 41.20
N LEU A 480 -6.80 -41.87 41.63
CA LEU A 480 -5.87 -41.19 40.71
C LEU A 480 -4.92 -42.17 40.03
N ILE A 481 -4.35 -43.12 40.78
CA ILE A 481 -3.42 -44.12 40.24
C ILE A 481 -4.15 -45.07 39.28
N ALA A 482 -5.33 -45.57 39.64
CA ALA A 482 -6.11 -46.48 38.78
C ALA A 482 -6.45 -45.85 37.42
N ARG A 483 -6.77 -44.55 37.40
CA ARG A 483 -7.10 -43.82 36.15
C ARG A 483 -5.87 -43.45 35.32
N ALA A 484 -4.77 -43.09 35.97
CA ALA A 484 -3.58 -42.60 35.30
C ALA A 484 -2.63 -43.72 34.84
N ASN A 485 -2.51 -44.83 35.58
CA ASN A 485 -1.56 -45.90 35.30
C ASN A 485 -1.59 -46.43 33.83
N PRO A 486 -2.76 -46.74 33.22
CA PRO A 486 -2.76 -47.23 31.83
C PRO A 486 -2.27 -46.18 30.82
N ARG A 487 -2.40 -44.88 31.12
CA ARG A 487 -1.95 -43.79 30.23
C ARG A 487 -0.44 -43.55 30.36
N PHE A 488 0.10 -43.69 31.56
CA PHE A 488 1.54 -43.57 31.82
C PHE A 488 2.34 -44.77 31.28
N GLU A 489 1.72 -45.96 31.19
CA GLU A 489 2.34 -47.16 30.62
C GLU A 489 2.48 -47.11 29.08
N GLN A 490 1.58 -46.40 28.40
CA GLN A 490 1.60 -46.25 26.94
C GLN A 490 2.70 -45.29 26.43
N ILE A 491 3.46 -44.67 27.33
CA ILE A 491 4.49 -43.69 26.99
C ILE A 491 5.78 -44.39 26.58
N ASN A 492 6.30 -43.97 25.43
CA ASN A 492 7.58 -44.40 24.89
C ASN A 492 8.75 -43.87 25.75
N ASP A 493 9.66 -44.76 26.16
CA ASP A 493 10.79 -44.43 27.03
C ASP A 493 11.88 -43.58 26.34
N ASN A 494 11.81 -43.43 25.01
CA ASN A 494 12.77 -42.67 24.22
C ASN A 494 12.50 -41.14 24.21
N ASP A 495 11.41 -40.66 24.83
CA ASP A 495 11.10 -39.22 24.94
C ASP A 495 11.55 -38.68 26.30
N PRO A 496 12.59 -37.82 26.39
CA PRO A 496 13.21 -37.43 27.65
C PRO A 496 12.23 -36.79 28.64
N GLU A 497 11.42 -35.82 28.20
CA GLU A 497 10.47 -35.09 29.07
C GLU A 497 9.34 -35.99 29.58
N LEU A 498 8.71 -36.78 28.69
CA LEU A 498 7.61 -37.66 29.08
C LEU A 498 8.11 -38.81 29.97
N SER A 499 9.34 -39.27 29.76
CA SER A 499 9.97 -40.31 30.59
C SER A 499 10.18 -39.86 32.05
N ASP A 500 10.44 -38.58 32.28
CA ASP A 500 10.68 -38.06 33.64
C ASP A 500 9.39 -37.96 34.44
N TYR A 501 8.27 -37.57 33.81
CA TYR A 501 6.95 -37.67 34.44
C TYR A 501 6.55 -39.12 34.70
N LYS A 502 6.90 -40.05 33.78
CA LYS A 502 6.67 -41.49 33.97
C LYS A 502 7.40 -42.05 35.19
N LYS A 503 8.69 -41.71 35.34
CA LYS A 503 9.49 -42.08 36.51
C LYS A 503 8.94 -41.45 37.80
N SER A 504 8.56 -40.17 37.74
CA SER A 504 8.00 -39.45 38.90
C SER A 504 6.69 -40.09 39.38
N PHE A 505 5.79 -40.44 38.46
CA PHE A 505 4.56 -41.16 38.77
C PHE A 505 4.85 -42.56 39.32
N ALA A 506 5.81 -43.29 38.74
CA ALA A 506 6.21 -44.60 39.22
C ALA A 506 6.83 -44.57 40.63
N ALA A 507 7.50 -43.48 41.01
CA ALA A 507 8.01 -43.28 42.36
C ALA A 507 6.91 -42.94 43.38
N LEU A 508 5.82 -42.31 42.94
CA LEU A 508 4.69 -41.95 43.81
C LEU A 508 3.69 -43.10 43.98
N LYS A 509 3.58 -44.01 43.00
CA LYS A 509 2.63 -45.14 43.06
C LYS A 509 3.00 -46.26 44.03
N ILE A 510 4.14 -46.17 44.72
CA ILE A 510 4.61 -47.21 45.65
C ILE A 510 3.66 -47.37 46.85
N PHE A 511 2.81 -46.37 47.11
CA PHE A 511 1.77 -46.38 48.15
C PHE A 511 0.43 -47.00 47.71
N TYR A 512 0.31 -47.48 46.46
CA TYR A 512 -0.92 -48.08 45.93
C TYR A 512 -1.13 -49.51 46.45
N VAL A 513 -2.32 -49.78 47.00
CA VAL A 513 -2.79 -51.14 47.29
C VAL A 513 -3.89 -51.47 46.29
N ALA A 514 -3.65 -52.42 45.39
CA ALA A 514 -4.64 -52.84 44.40
C ALA A 514 -5.91 -53.38 45.07
N PRO A 515 -7.13 -52.97 44.67
CA PRO A 515 -8.35 -53.60 45.16
C PRO A 515 -8.36 -55.08 44.74
N ALA A 516 -8.70 -55.97 45.68
CA ALA A 516 -8.81 -57.40 45.43
C ALA A 516 -9.82 -57.68 44.29
N PRO A 517 -9.53 -58.64 43.38
CA PRO A 517 -10.43 -58.95 42.29
C PRO A 517 -11.79 -59.38 42.83
N ALA A 518 -12.86 -58.76 42.33
CA ALA A 518 -14.22 -59.20 42.61
C ALA A 518 -14.39 -60.66 42.15
N PRO A 519 -15.07 -61.53 42.93
CA PRO A 519 -15.15 -62.95 42.65
C PRO A 519 -15.78 -63.19 41.27
N VAL A 520 -15.01 -63.90 40.44
CA VAL A 520 -15.42 -64.38 39.12
C VAL A 520 -16.59 -65.36 39.31
N ALA A 521 -17.75 -65.02 38.76
CA ALA A 521 -18.85 -65.97 38.63
C ALA A 521 -18.40 -67.14 37.73
N ALA A 522 -18.61 -68.36 38.21
CA ALA A 522 -18.21 -69.60 37.55
C ALA A 522 -18.89 -69.79 36.17
N PRO A 523 -18.25 -70.53 35.24
CA PRO A 523 -18.66 -70.58 33.84
C PRO A 523 -19.81 -71.54 33.58
N ALA A 524 -20.77 -71.13 32.74
CA ALA A 524 -21.75 -72.02 32.12
C ALA A 524 -21.12 -72.72 30.87
N PRO A 525 -21.53 -73.96 30.56
CA PRO A 525 -20.71 -74.90 29.79
C PRO A 525 -20.76 -74.69 28.27
N ALA A 526 -19.66 -75.07 27.61
CA ALA A 526 -19.47 -75.04 26.17
C ALA A 526 -20.27 -76.14 25.43
N PRO A 527 -20.83 -75.86 24.25
CA PRO A 527 -21.10 -76.87 23.24
C PRO A 527 -19.93 -77.04 22.26
N ALA A 528 -19.71 -78.29 21.86
CA ALA A 528 -18.67 -78.80 20.98
C ALA A 528 -19.01 -78.60 19.46
N PRO A 529 -18.07 -78.88 18.53
CA PRO A 529 -18.00 -78.27 17.20
C PRO A 529 -18.56 -79.16 16.06
N VAL A 530 -19.00 -78.57 14.94
CA VAL A 530 -19.25 -79.32 13.68
C VAL A 530 -19.03 -78.46 12.40
N VAL A 531 -17.95 -78.81 11.68
CA VAL A 531 -17.73 -78.99 10.22
C VAL A 531 -17.87 -77.81 9.22
N ALA A 532 -16.90 -77.79 8.31
CA ALA A 532 -16.71 -76.87 7.20
C ALA A 532 -17.40 -77.30 5.87
N GLN A 533 -17.47 -76.31 4.96
CA GLN A 533 -17.26 -76.39 3.49
C GLN A 533 -18.44 -76.36 2.48
N VAL A 534 -18.29 -75.43 1.50
CA VAL A 534 -18.40 -75.55 0.03
C VAL A 534 -19.68 -75.04 -0.72
N VAL A 535 -19.46 -73.92 -1.45
CA VAL A 535 -19.75 -73.59 -2.88
C VAL A 535 -21.20 -73.52 -3.41
N ALA A 536 -21.55 -72.41 -4.08
CA ALA A 536 -21.93 -72.33 -5.51
C ALA A 536 -22.35 -70.90 -5.93
N ALA A 537 -22.02 -70.53 -7.17
CA ALA A 537 -22.38 -69.28 -7.83
C ALA A 537 -23.20 -69.57 -9.10
N THR A 538 -24.20 -68.73 -9.43
CA THR A 538 -24.61 -68.39 -10.82
C THR A 538 -25.67 -67.27 -10.88
N VAL A 539 -25.72 -66.60 -12.03
CA VAL A 539 -26.39 -65.32 -12.39
C VAL A 539 -27.59 -65.60 -13.31
N GLU A 540 -28.70 -64.83 -13.23
CA GLU A 540 -29.52 -64.40 -14.41
C GLU A 540 -30.48 -63.22 -14.08
N ALA A 541 -30.97 -62.50 -15.10
CA ALA A 541 -31.24 -61.05 -15.10
C ALA A 541 -32.72 -60.57 -15.26
N ALA A 542 -32.95 -59.32 -14.80
CA ALA A 542 -33.88 -58.21 -15.18
C ALA A 542 -35.42 -58.45 -15.36
N PRO A 543 -36.30 -57.54 -14.86
CA PRO A 543 -36.60 -56.28 -15.58
C PRO A 543 -36.82 -55.03 -14.69
N ALA A 544 -36.77 -53.84 -15.30
CA ALA A 544 -37.08 -52.54 -14.68
C ALA A 544 -38.59 -52.29 -14.54
N PRO A 545 -39.03 -51.56 -13.49
CA PRO A 545 -39.84 -50.36 -13.75
C PRO A 545 -39.58 -49.16 -12.81
N GLU A 546 -39.71 -47.98 -13.43
CA GLU A 546 -40.04 -46.61 -12.99
C GLU A 546 -39.43 -45.90 -11.76
N PRO A 547 -39.16 -44.57 -11.87
CA PRO A 547 -38.52 -43.78 -10.83
C PRO A 547 -39.51 -43.24 -9.79
N ALA A 548 -39.13 -43.34 -8.52
CA ALA A 548 -39.88 -42.79 -7.39
C ALA A 548 -39.82 -41.24 -7.36
N PRO A 549 -40.88 -40.57 -6.85
CA PRO A 549 -41.18 -39.16 -7.11
C PRO A 549 -40.32 -38.17 -6.30
N ALA A 550 -40.15 -36.97 -6.88
CA ALA A 550 -39.48 -35.84 -6.27
C ALA A 550 -40.19 -35.35 -4.99
N PRO A 551 -39.44 -34.90 -3.96
CA PRO A 551 -40.03 -34.37 -2.73
C PRO A 551 -40.76 -33.05 -2.99
N VAL A 552 -42.01 -33.01 -2.53
CA VAL A 552 -42.90 -31.84 -2.55
C VAL A 552 -42.38 -30.78 -1.59
N ALA A 553 -42.21 -29.56 -2.09
CA ALA A 553 -41.84 -28.38 -1.31
C ALA A 553 -43.03 -27.86 -0.47
N ALA A 554 -42.76 -27.53 0.79
CA ALA A 554 -43.63 -26.74 1.67
C ALA A 554 -42.92 -25.40 2.00
N PRO A 555 -43.67 -24.35 2.37
CA PRO A 555 -43.53 -23.00 1.82
C PRO A 555 -42.42 -22.15 2.47
N ALA A 556 -41.79 -21.32 1.65
CA ALA A 556 -40.74 -20.39 2.06
C ALA A 556 -41.29 -19.20 2.88
N PRO A 557 -40.63 -18.81 3.99
CA PRO A 557 -40.85 -17.53 4.67
C PRO A 557 -40.40 -16.34 3.80
N ALA A 558 -41.13 -15.23 3.92
CA ALA A 558 -40.94 -14.00 3.18
C ALA A 558 -39.52 -13.41 3.31
N ALA A 559 -38.94 -13.04 2.17
CA ALA A 559 -37.69 -12.30 2.06
C ALA A 559 -37.95 -10.89 1.46
N PRO A 560 -37.17 -9.88 1.89
CA PRO A 560 -37.44 -8.46 1.65
C PRO A 560 -37.19 -8.02 0.20
N ALA A 561 -37.82 -6.90 -0.17
CA ALA A 561 -37.85 -6.32 -1.50
C ALA A 561 -36.45 -6.10 -2.13
N PRO A 562 -36.20 -6.54 -3.38
CA PRO A 562 -34.99 -6.22 -4.10
C PRO A 562 -35.08 -4.81 -4.71
N SER A 563 -34.14 -3.96 -4.31
CA SER A 563 -33.84 -2.69 -4.96
C SER A 563 -33.35 -2.90 -6.41
N ALA A 564 -33.90 -2.08 -7.31
CA ALA A 564 -33.76 -2.06 -8.75
C ALA A 564 -32.34 -2.31 -9.31
N THR A 565 -32.15 -3.47 -9.95
CA THR A 565 -31.35 -3.60 -11.17
C THR A 565 -32.30 -3.43 -12.36
N GLY A 566 -32.11 -2.39 -13.17
CA GLY A 566 -32.98 -2.08 -14.31
C GLY A 566 -33.06 -3.25 -15.30
N PHE A 567 -34.28 -3.66 -15.65
CA PHE A 567 -34.52 -4.59 -16.74
C PHE A 567 -34.27 -3.87 -18.07
N ASP A 568 -33.15 -4.18 -18.73
CA ASP A 568 -32.84 -3.64 -20.05
C ASP A 568 -33.59 -4.43 -21.13
N HIS A 569 -34.71 -3.88 -21.60
CA HIS A 569 -35.53 -4.49 -22.65
C HIS A 569 -34.86 -4.47 -24.03
N ASN A 570 -33.76 -3.74 -24.23
CA ASN A 570 -33.03 -3.67 -25.50
C ASN A 570 -31.90 -4.70 -25.62
N ALA A 571 -31.57 -5.41 -24.53
CA ALA A 571 -30.55 -6.46 -24.51
C ALA A 571 -30.83 -7.63 -25.49
N PHE A 572 -32.08 -7.77 -25.94
CA PHE A 572 -32.52 -8.90 -26.78
C PHE A 572 -32.57 -8.58 -28.29
N GLY A 573 -32.23 -7.35 -28.69
CA GLY A 573 -32.39 -6.83 -30.06
C GLY A 573 -33.78 -6.23 -30.32
N ASP A 574 -34.08 -5.83 -31.56
CA ASP A 574 -35.42 -5.35 -31.92
C ASP A 574 -36.41 -6.53 -32.00
N LEU A 575 -37.33 -6.59 -31.04
CA LEU A 575 -38.36 -7.62 -30.93
C LEU A 575 -39.69 -7.20 -31.57
N THR A 576 -39.82 -5.95 -32.00
CA THR A 576 -41.07 -5.41 -32.59
C THR A 576 -41.33 -5.92 -34.01
N ALA A 577 -40.29 -6.45 -34.68
CA ALA A 577 -40.39 -7.05 -36.00
C ALA A 577 -40.93 -8.49 -36.01
N PHE A 578 -41.12 -9.11 -34.84
CA PHE A 578 -41.65 -10.46 -34.70
C PHE A 578 -43.11 -10.42 -34.24
N ASP A 579 -43.93 -11.29 -34.83
CA ASP A 579 -45.32 -11.50 -34.40
C ASP A 579 -45.37 -12.26 -33.07
N GLU A 580 -46.51 -12.18 -32.37
CA GLU A 580 -46.67 -12.74 -31.02
C GLU A 580 -46.51 -14.27 -31.00
N ASP A 581 -46.88 -14.94 -32.09
CA ASP A 581 -46.77 -16.38 -32.27
C ASP A 581 -45.30 -16.84 -32.47
N ASP A 582 -44.41 -15.95 -32.92
CA ASP A 582 -43.00 -16.26 -33.15
C ASP A 582 -42.13 -16.07 -31.89
N ILE A 583 -42.69 -15.53 -30.81
CA ILE A 583 -41.92 -15.17 -29.61
C ILE A 583 -41.39 -16.38 -28.85
N ASP A 584 -42.12 -17.50 -28.84
CA ASP A 584 -41.63 -18.72 -28.21
C ASP A 584 -40.44 -19.32 -28.98
N TYR A 585 -40.40 -19.16 -30.30
CA TYR A 585 -39.25 -19.54 -31.13
C TYR A 585 -38.04 -18.64 -30.87
N VAL A 586 -38.25 -17.32 -30.79
CA VAL A 586 -37.18 -16.36 -30.46
C VAL A 586 -36.62 -16.59 -29.05
N ALA A 587 -37.48 -16.88 -28.08
CA ALA A 587 -37.11 -17.20 -26.69
C ALA A 587 -36.22 -18.45 -26.62
N ASN A 588 -36.64 -19.53 -27.28
CA ASN A 588 -35.85 -20.77 -27.36
C ASN A 588 -34.49 -20.55 -28.06
N LYS A 589 -34.46 -19.76 -29.15
CA LYS A 589 -33.21 -19.45 -29.86
C LYS A 589 -32.25 -18.59 -29.02
N LYS A 590 -32.78 -17.72 -28.16
CA LYS A 590 -32.00 -16.84 -27.29
C LYS A 590 -31.64 -17.49 -25.95
N GLY A 591 -32.21 -18.66 -25.63
CA GLY A 591 -31.99 -19.36 -24.37
C GLY A 591 -32.56 -18.63 -23.15
N VAL A 592 -33.63 -17.84 -23.35
CA VAL A 592 -34.27 -17.00 -22.33
C VAL A 592 -35.74 -17.38 -22.23
N ASP A 593 -36.31 -17.27 -21.03
CA ASP A 593 -37.73 -17.55 -20.81
C ASP A 593 -38.65 -16.68 -21.67
N ALA A 594 -39.71 -17.29 -22.23
CA ALA A 594 -40.60 -16.64 -23.16
C ALA A 594 -41.39 -15.47 -22.55
N ALA A 595 -41.67 -15.50 -21.24
CA ALA A 595 -42.32 -14.36 -20.58
C ALA A 595 -41.40 -13.13 -20.53
N THR A 596 -40.08 -13.33 -20.46
CA THR A 596 -39.08 -12.25 -20.46
C THR A 596 -38.99 -11.57 -21.83
N ILE A 597 -39.02 -12.35 -22.92
CA ILE A 597 -39.01 -11.81 -24.28
C ILE A 597 -40.32 -11.08 -24.61
N ARG A 598 -41.49 -11.61 -24.18
CA ARG A 598 -42.78 -10.90 -24.31
C ARG A 598 -42.78 -9.57 -23.56
N ARG A 599 -42.21 -9.52 -22.34
CA ARG A 599 -42.08 -8.29 -21.57
C ARG A 599 -41.17 -7.27 -22.26
N ALA A 600 -40.03 -7.70 -22.78
CA ALA A 600 -39.11 -6.84 -23.52
C ALA A 600 -39.76 -6.27 -24.80
N ARG A 601 -40.45 -7.11 -25.59
CA ARG A 601 -41.19 -6.67 -26.78
C ARG A 601 -42.25 -5.63 -26.45
N LYS A 602 -43.02 -5.85 -25.38
CA LYS A 602 -44.07 -4.90 -24.96
C LYS A 602 -43.48 -3.53 -24.62
N LEU A 603 -42.35 -3.49 -23.92
CA LEU A 603 -41.65 -2.24 -23.58
C LEU A 603 -41.08 -1.55 -24.82
N GLN A 604 -40.53 -2.29 -25.79
CA GLN A 604 -40.07 -1.73 -27.06
C GLN A 604 -41.21 -1.18 -27.93
N MET A 605 -42.38 -1.82 -27.90
CA MET A 605 -43.57 -1.33 -28.60
C MET A 605 -44.11 -0.04 -27.95
N LEU A 606 -44.03 0.07 -26.63
CA LEU A 606 -44.36 1.29 -25.89
C LEU A 606 -43.38 2.42 -26.23
N ASP A 607 -42.07 2.17 -26.23
CA ASP A 607 -41.06 3.17 -26.61
C ASP A 607 -41.23 3.65 -28.06
N LYS A 608 -41.66 2.78 -28.98
CA LYS A 608 -41.98 3.16 -30.38
C LYS A 608 -43.30 3.94 -30.51
N GLN A 609 -44.20 3.87 -29.53
CA GLN A 609 -45.45 4.64 -29.51
C GLN A 609 -45.29 6.02 -28.88
N GLU A 610 -44.24 6.25 -28.08
CA GLU A 610 -43.93 7.53 -27.44
C GLU A 610 -43.03 8.47 -28.30
N VAL A 611 -42.70 8.09 -29.54
CA VAL A 611 -41.91 8.89 -30.50
C VAL A 611 -42.78 9.45 -31.63
#